data_AF-A0A7M6DRS4-F1
#
_entry.id   AF-A0A7M6DRS4-F1
#
_cell.length_a   1.000
_cell.length_b   1.000
_cell.length_c   1.000
_cell.angle_alpha   90.00
_cell.angle_beta   90.00
_cell.angle_gamma   90.00
#
_symmetry.space_group_name_H-M   'P 1'
#
loop_
_entity.id
_entity.type
_entity.pdbx_description
1 polymer ?
#
loop_
_entity_poly.entity_id
_entity_poly.type
_entity_poly.pdbx_seq_one_letter_code
_entity_poly.pdbx_strand_id
1 'polypeptide(L)'
;MTLQNETPPILASNFSIIVGVIEQYGWFLLIGCILVMYLYNKYKPTLMKMKQNHEDWKEAEINKKDPDRVHKVQLSMEQARLKLQQQVNVDSEKRKEADLKREEAQRQKKIEEWENHQQGRGYHNKSRFSNPSPDNDSGSNNTSKPKKKNTTMKSDFNALSGDGGGSCSYRPSSRFSGGG
;
A
#
# COMPACT_ATOMS: atom_id res chain seq x y z
N MET A 1 -13.77 -3.50 -70.15
CA MET A 1 -13.69 -2.06 -69.84
C MET A 1 -13.03 -1.92 -68.48
N THR A 2 -11.74 -1.62 -68.44
CA THR A 2 -11.01 -1.33 -67.20
C THR A 2 -11.14 0.16 -66.91
N LEU A 3 -11.86 0.52 -65.84
CA LEU A 3 -11.93 1.89 -65.33
C LEU A 3 -10.52 2.33 -64.91
N GLN A 4 -9.84 3.11 -65.76
CA GLN A 4 -8.65 3.83 -65.34
C GLN A 4 -9.09 4.99 -64.45
N ASN A 5 -8.85 4.83 -63.16
CA ASN A 5 -9.08 5.86 -62.16
C ASN A 5 -7.91 6.85 -62.22
N GLU A 6 -7.97 7.78 -63.17
CA GLU A 6 -7.04 8.91 -63.29
C GLU A 6 -7.15 9.76 -62.02
N THR A 7 -6.19 9.64 -61.11
CA THR A 7 -6.12 10.53 -59.96
C THR A 7 -5.79 11.93 -60.46
N PRO A 8 -6.54 12.98 -60.05
CA PRO A 8 -6.33 14.31 -60.59
C PRO A 8 -4.91 14.77 -60.24
N PRO A 9 -4.19 15.39 -61.20
CA PRO A 9 -2.77 15.72 -61.05
C PRO A 9 -2.48 16.67 -59.88
N ILE A 10 -3.49 17.44 -59.47
CA ILE A 10 -3.45 18.34 -58.31
C ILE A 10 -3.42 17.56 -56.99
N LEU A 11 -4.14 16.44 -56.89
CA LEU A 11 -4.08 15.61 -55.68
C LEU A 11 -2.74 14.86 -55.61
N ALA A 12 -2.25 14.36 -56.74
CA ALA A 12 -0.97 13.67 -56.81
C ALA A 12 0.21 14.59 -56.46
N SER A 13 0.25 15.81 -57.00
CA SER A 13 1.34 16.76 -56.75
C SER A 13 1.37 17.26 -55.30
N ASN A 14 0.21 17.61 -54.73
CA ASN A 14 0.12 18.02 -53.33
C ASN A 14 0.48 16.87 -52.39
N PHE A 15 0.04 15.64 -52.71
CA PHE A 15 0.39 14.46 -51.94
C PHE A 15 1.90 14.21 -51.96
N SER A 16 2.56 14.31 -53.12
CA SER A 16 4.02 14.17 -53.21
C SER A 16 4.78 15.25 -52.45
N ILE A 17 4.30 16.50 -52.44
CA ILE A 17 4.91 17.58 -51.64
C ILE A 17 4.78 17.28 -50.15
N ILE A 18 3.59 16.87 -49.69
CA ILE A 18 3.34 16.51 -48.29
C ILE A 18 4.19 15.32 -47.88
N VAL A 19 4.27 14.28 -48.73
CA VAL A 19 5.12 13.10 -48.50
C VAL A 19 6.59 13.48 -48.45
N GLY A 20 7.07 14.32 -49.37
CA GLY A 20 8.47 14.80 -49.35
C GLY A 20 8.80 15.59 -48.09
N VAL A 21 7.88 16.43 -47.60
CA VAL A 21 8.02 17.14 -46.32
C VAL A 21 8.01 16.16 -45.15
N ILE A 22 7.18 15.12 -45.17
CA ILE A 22 7.16 14.08 -44.13
C ILE A 22 8.42 13.21 -44.17
N GLU A 23 8.99 12.92 -45.34
CA GLU A 23 10.27 12.20 -45.43
C GLU A 23 11.42 13.03 -44.85
N GLN A 24 11.43 14.33 -45.11
CA GLN A 24 12.46 15.24 -44.60
C GLN A 24 12.30 15.59 -43.11
N TYR A 25 11.05 15.71 -42.63
CA TYR A 25 10.72 16.18 -41.28
C TYR A 25 9.95 15.14 -40.43
N GLY A 26 9.88 13.89 -40.85
CA GLY A 26 9.12 12.83 -40.16
C GLY A 26 9.64 12.57 -38.74
N TRP A 27 10.93 12.80 -38.51
CA TRP A 27 11.52 12.74 -37.19
C TRP A 27 11.00 13.83 -36.24
N PHE A 28 10.66 15.03 -36.73
CA PHE A 28 10.02 16.06 -35.93
C PHE A 28 8.58 15.69 -35.57
N LEU A 29 7.84 15.02 -36.47
CA LEU A 29 6.52 14.48 -36.14
C LEU A 29 6.62 13.41 -35.05
N LEU A 30 7.65 12.57 -35.11
CA LEU A 30 7.92 11.55 -34.09
C LEU A 30 8.26 12.22 -32.73
N ILE A 31 9.18 13.18 -32.72
CA ILE A 31 9.52 13.94 -31.50
C ILE A 31 8.32 14.72 -30.97
N GLY A 32 7.54 15.35 -31.86
CA GLY A 32 6.31 16.05 -31.51
C GLY A 32 5.28 15.11 -30.88
N CYS A 33 5.11 13.91 -31.43
CA CYS A 33 4.25 12.88 -30.88
C CYS A 33 4.73 12.40 -29.50
N ILE A 34 6.03 12.15 -29.33
CA ILE A 34 6.64 11.81 -28.03
C ILE A 34 6.42 12.93 -27.02
N LEU A 35 6.62 14.18 -27.43
CA LEU A 35 6.46 15.36 -26.57
C LEU A 35 5.00 15.50 -26.13
N VAL A 36 4.05 15.40 -27.06
CA VAL A 36 2.60 15.41 -26.74
C VAL A 36 2.24 14.26 -25.81
N MET A 37 2.76 13.06 -26.05
CA MET A 37 2.52 11.89 -25.19
C MET A 37 3.08 12.09 -23.77
N TYR A 38 4.27 12.68 -23.66
CA TYR A 38 4.87 13.05 -22.37
C TYR A 38 4.06 14.13 -21.64
N LEU A 39 3.63 15.18 -22.36
CA LEU A 39 2.76 16.23 -21.79
C LEU A 39 1.44 15.61 -21.33
N TYR A 40 0.80 14.79 -22.15
CA TYR A 40 -0.45 14.12 -21.77
C TYR A 40 -0.29 13.29 -20.50
N ASN A 41 0.77 12.48 -20.42
CA ASN A 41 1.04 11.69 -19.22
C ASN A 41 1.29 12.57 -17.97
N LYS A 42 1.95 13.71 -18.12
CA LYS A 42 2.22 14.65 -17.03
C LYS A 42 0.97 15.42 -16.58
N TYR A 43 0.10 15.81 -17.51
CA TYR A 43 -1.09 16.61 -17.21
C TYR A 43 -2.33 15.78 -16.89
N LYS A 44 -2.38 14.50 -17.28
CA LYS A 44 -3.46 13.55 -16.93
C LYS A 44 -3.83 13.58 -15.44
N PRO A 45 -2.90 13.47 -14.46
CA PRO A 45 -3.27 13.53 -13.04
C PRO A 45 -3.86 14.88 -12.63
N THR A 46 -3.40 15.99 -13.22
CA THR A 46 -3.91 17.33 -12.92
C THR A 46 -5.31 17.55 -13.51
N LEU A 47 -5.53 17.10 -14.75
CA LEU A 47 -6.84 17.16 -15.40
C LEU A 47 -7.86 16.27 -14.68
N MET A 48 -7.43 15.09 -14.21
CA MET A 48 -8.27 14.21 -13.39
C MET A 48 -8.68 14.89 -12.08
N LYS A 49 -7.75 15.53 -11.37
CA LYS A 49 -8.07 16.30 -10.15
C LYS A 49 -9.03 17.45 -10.44
N MET A 50 -8.85 18.16 -11.56
CA MET A 50 -9.74 19.26 -11.94
C MET A 50 -11.16 18.77 -12.28
N LYS A 51 -11.27 17.63 -12.96
CA LYS A 51 -12.56 16.97 -13.21
C LYS A 51 -13.21 16.50 -11.91
N GLN A 52 -12.44 15.84 -11.04
CA GLN A 52 -12.91 15.38 -9.73
C GLN A 52 -13.45 16.54 -8.90
N ASN A 53 -12.67 17.62 -8.77
CA ASN A 53 -13.13 18.82 -8.08
C ASN A 53 -14.44 19.35 -8.69
N HIS A 54 -14.58 19.39 -10.01
CA HIS A 54 -15.83 19.87 -10.61
C HIS A 54 -17.04 18.98 -10.27
N GLU A 55 -16.87 17.65 -10.26
CA GLU A 55 -17.92 16.73 -9.83
C GLU A 55 -18.20 16.85 -8.33
N ASP A 56 -17.17 16.96 -7.48
CA ASP A 56 -17.32 17.15 -6.03
C ASP A 56 -18.13 18.41 -5.70
N TRP A 57 -17.94 19.48 -6.47
CA TRP A 57 -18.70 20.73 -6.29
C TRP A 57 -20.16 20.58 -6.70
N LYS A 58 -20.45 19.85 -7.78
CA LYS A 58 -21.83 19.51 -8.18
C LYS A 58 -22.49 18.60 -7.15
N GLU A 59 -21.79 17.59 -6.69
CA GLU A 59 -22.27 16.67 -5.66
C GLU A 59 -22.54 17.42 -4.35
N ALA A 60 -21.66 18.34 -3.94
CA ALA A 60 -21.89 19.21 -2.79
C ALA A 60 -23.12 20.10 -2.97
N GLU A 61 -23.40 20.59 -4.18
CA GLU A 61 -24.60 21.38 -4.44
C GLU A 61 -25.88 20.54 -4.39
N ILE A 62 -25.85 19.33 -4.94
CA ILE A 62 -26.96 18.37 -4.87
C ILE A 62 -27.23 17.94 -3.43
N ASN A 63 -26.16 17.65 -2.67
CA ASN A 63 -26.26 17.28 -1.26
C ASN A 63 -26.80 18.43 -0.37
N LYS A 64 -26.60 19.69 -0.76
CA LYS A 64 -27.21 20.85 -0.07
C LYS A 64 -28.71 20.96 -0.35
N LYS A 65 -29.16 20.54 -1.53
CA LYS A 65 -30.57 20.59 -1.94
C LYS A 65 -31.38 19.43 -1.34
N ASP A 66 -30.77 18.25 -1.21
CA ASP A 66 -31.44 17.02 -0.76
C ASP A 66 -30.89 16.51 0.59
N PRO A 67 -31.49 16.90 1.73
CA PRO A 67 -31.02 16.47 3.06
C PRO A 67 -31.15 14.94 3.29
N ASP A 68 -32.15 14.29 2.70
CA ASP A 68 -32.37 12.84 2.84
C ASP A 68 -31.22 12.01 2.24
N ARG A 69 -30.59 12.51 1.18
CA ARG A 69 -29.45 11.86 0.53
C ARG A 69 -28.24 11.89 1.46
N VAL A 70 -28.00 13.02 2.12
CA VAL A 70 -26.92 13.17 3.10
C VAL A 70 -27.12 12.22 4.28
N HIS A 71 -28.34 12.12 4.79
CA HIS A 71 -28.67 11.22 5.89
C HIS A 71 -28.40 9.75 5.55
N LYS A 72 -28.76 9.29 4.35
CA LYS A 72 -28.46 7.91 3.90
C LYS A 72 -26.97 7.62 3.85
N VAL A 73 -26.18 8.58 3.37
CA VAL A 73 -24.72 8.46 3.33
C VAL A 73 -24.15 8.40 4.75
N GLN A 74 -24.63 9.25 5.67
CA GLN A 74 -24.24 9.22 7.07
C GLN A 74 -24.53 7.87 7.73
N LEU A 75 -25.75 7.34 7.56
CA LEU A 75 -26.12 6.01 8.06
C LEU A 75 -25.20 4.91 7.51
N SER A 76 -24.87 4.94 6.22
CA SER A 76 -23.94 3.97 5.63
C SER A 76 -22.52 4.08 6.22
N MET A 77 -22.07 5.30 6.51
CA MET A 77 -20.76 5.55 7.16
C MET A 77 -20.76 5.06 8.60
N GLU A 78 -21.84 5.29 9.35
CA GLU A 78 -21.99 4.80 10.72
C GLU A 78 -22.03 3.27 10.77
N GLN A 79 -22.77 2.63 9.86
CA GLN A 79 -22.76 1.18 9.72
C GLN A 79 -21.37 0.62 9.41
N ALA A 80 -20.61 1.28 8.53
CA ALA A 80 -19.24 0.87 8.24
C ALA A 80 -18.32 1.01 9.47
N ARG A 81 -18.46 2.10 10.23
CA ARG A 81 -17.72 2.30 11.50
C ARG A 81 -18.05 1.23 12.53
N LEU A 82 -19.32 0.88 12.70
CA LEU A 82 -19.75 -0.17 13.61
C LEU A 82 -19.16 -1.53 13.22
N LYS A 83 -19.19 -1.89 11.92
CA LYS A 83 -18.57 -3.12 11.42
C LYS A 83 -17.07 -3.16 11.71
N LEU A 84 -16.36 -2.05 11.52
CA LEU A 84 -14.93 -1.97 11.81
C LEU A 84 -14.64 -2.13 13.31
N GLN A 85 -15.43 -1.48 14.17
CA GLN A 85 -15.29 -1.62 15.63
C GLN A 85 -15.54 -3.07 16.07
N GLN A 86 -16.54 -3.74 15.50
CA GLN A 86 -16.80 -5.15 15.77
C GLN A 86 -15.61 -6.04 15.37
N GLN A 87 -15.02 -5.81 14.19
CA GLN A 87 -13.82 -6.56 13.76
C GLN A 87 -12.65 -6.35 14.72
N VAL A 88 -12.38 -5.10 15.11
CA VAL A 88 -11.32 -4.77 16.06
C VAL A 88 -11.56 -5.45 17.42
N ASN A 89 -12.81 -5.46 17.91
CA ASN A 89 -13.15 -6.12 19.15
C ASN A 89 -12.92 -7.62 19.07
N VAL A 90 -13.38 -8.28 18.00
CA VAL A 90 -13.17 -9.71 17.76
C VAL A 90 -11.68 -10.06 17.70
N ASP A 91 -10.88 -9.26 17.00
CA ASP A 91 -9.43 -9.50 16.92
C ASP A 91 -8.74 -9.25 18.27
N SER A 92 -9.22 -8.30 19.05
CA SER A 92 -8.72 -8.05 20.40
C SER A 92 -9.01 -9.22 21.35
N GLU A 93 -10.19 -9.83 21.25
CA GLU A 93 -10.57 -11.00 22.06
C GLU A 93 -9.74 -12.22 21.67
N LYS A 94 -9.60 -12.50 20.37
CA LYS A 94 -8.72 -13.58 19.87
C LYS A 94 -7.28 -13.43 20.36
N ARG A 95 -6.76 -12.20 20.37
CA ARG A 95 -5.39 -11.93 20.83
C ARG A 95 -5.28 -12.14 22.34
N LYS A 96 -6.25 -11.66 23.13
CA LYS A 96 -6.29 -11.91 24.59
C LYS A 96 -6.32 -13.40 24.90
N GLU A 97 -7.14 -14.18 24.20
CA GLU A 97 -7.18 -15.64 24.38
C GLU A 97 -5.85 -16.31 24.02
N ALA A 98 -5.22 -15.89 22.91
CA ALA A 98 -3.92 -16.42 22.51
C ALA A 98 -2.82 -16.07 23.51
N ASP A 99 -2.88 -14.88 24.11
CA ASP A 99 -1.94 -14.43 25.13
C ASP A 99 -2.11 -15.23 26.43
N LEU A 100 -3.34 -15.47 26.88
CA LEU A 100 -3.64 -16.33 28.03
C LEU A 100 -3.14 -17.77 27.83
N LYS A 101 -3.41 -18.38 26.67
CA LYS A 101 -2.91 -19.73 26.34
C LYS A 101 -1.38 -19.78 26.33
N ARG A 102 -0.72 -18.72 25.84
CA ARG A 102 0.74 -18.63 25.85
C ARG A 102 1.29 -18.52 27.27
N GLU A 103 0.64 -17.75 28.14
CA GLU A 103 1.03 -17.62 29.54
C GLU A 103 0.87 -18.95 30.29
N GLU A 104 -0.25 -19.65 30.12
CA GLU A 104 -0.47 -20.98 30.70
C GLU A 104 0.57 -22.00 30.23
N ALA A 105 0.88 -22.03 28.93
CA ALA A 105 1.92 -22.90 28.40
C ALA A 105 3.31 -22.57 28.95
N GLN A 106 3.62 -21.29 29.19
CA GLN A 106 4.88 -20.88 29.84
C GLN A 106 4.91 -21.31 31.31
N ARG A 107 3.78 -21.19 32.03
CA ARG A 107 3.67 -21.66 33.42
C ARG A 107 3.89 -23.17 33.51
N GLN A 108 3.27 -23.95 32.61
CA GLN A 108 3.46 -25.40 32.55
C GLN A 108 4.91 -25.78 32.24
N LYS A 109 5.53 -25.12 31.26
CA LYS A 109 6.96 -25.32 30.95
C LYS A 109 7.86 -25.06 32.15
N LYS A 110 7.58 -24.00 32.92
CA LYS A 110 8.35 -23.67 34.12
C LYS A 110 8.22 -24.73 35.22
N ILE A 111 7.02 -25.31 35.38
CA ILE A 111 6.78 -26.42 36.30
C ILE A 111 7.53 -27.67 35.83
N GLU A 112 7.42 -28.03 34.55
CA GLU A 112 8.11 -29.18 33.95
C GLU A 112 9.64 -29.05 34.06
N GLU A 113 10.17 -27.84 33.84
CA GLU A 113 11.59 -27.54 33.99
C GLU A 113 12.05 -27.68 35.44
N TRP A 114 11.26 -27.17 36.40
CA TRP A 114 11.54 -27.32 37.82
C TRP A 114 11.50 -28.79 38.28
N GLU A 115 10.52 -29.56 37.80
CA GLU A 115 10.38 -30.98 38.12
C GLU A 115 11.54 -31.81 37.53
N ASN A 116 11.92 -31.56 36.28
CA ASN A 116 13.08 -32.21 35.66
C ASN A 116 14.38 -31.92 36.44
N HIS A 117 14.54 -30.67 36.90
CA HIS A 117 15.68 -30.28 37.73
C HIS A 117 15.72 -31.04 39.06
N GLN A 118 14.58 -31.21 39.73
CA GLN A 118 14.47 -32.02 40.95
C GLN A 118 14.76 -33.51 40.71
N GLN A 119 14.30 -34.05 39.57
CA GLN A 119 14.54 -35.45 39.18
C GLN A 119 15.98 -35.72 38.69
N GLY A 120 16.88 -34.72 38.70
CA GLY A 120 18.26 -34.86 38.22
C GLY A 120 18.39 -35.01 36.70
N ARG A 121 17.28 -34.88 35.96
CA ARG A 121 17.26 -34.76 34.51
C ARG A 121 17.67 -33.33 34.18
N GLY A 122 18.98 -33.07 34.20
CA GLY A 122 19.53 -31.75 33.86
C GLY A 122 19.05 -31.25 32.49
N TYR A 123 19.31 -29.98 32.17
CA TYR A 123 18.93 -29.24 30.94
C TYR A 123 19.33 -29.95 29.63
N HIS A 124 18.80 -31.13 29.33
CA HIS A 124 19.10 -31.85 28.11
C HIS A 124 18.35 -31.17 26.96
N ASN A 125 19.13 -30.89 25.92
CA ASN A 125 18.83 -30.00 24.81
C ASN A 125 17.47 -30.33 24.16
N LYS A 126 16.47 -29.46 24.36
CA LYS A 126 15.10 -29.57 23.80
C LYS A 126 15.08 -29.58 22.25
N SER A 127 16.22 -29.37 21.60
CA SER A 127 16.40 -29.41 20.13
C SER A 127 16.34 -30.81 19.51
N ARG A 128 16.49 -31.91 20.28
CA ARG A 128 16.42 -33.28 19.73
C ARG A 128 15.02 -33.93 19.74
N PHE A 129 14.05 -33.33 20.43
CA PHE A 129 12.68 -33.88 20.54
C PHE A 129 11.63 -33.10 19.72
N SER A 130 12.03 -32.09 18.95
CA SER A 130 11.20 -31.58 17.86
C SER A 130 11.25 -32.61 16.74
N ASN A 131 10.25 -33.49 16.66
CA ASN A 131 10.10 -34.53 15.64
C ASN A 131 10.48 -34.01 14.23
N PRO A 132 11.36 -34.70 13.49
CA PRO A 132 11.43 -34.54 12.06
C PRO A 132 10.17 -35.17 11.48
N SER A 133 9.40 -34.37 10.73
CA SER A 133 8.41 -34.91 9.79
C SER A 133 9.14 -35.88 8.86
N PRO A 134 8.69 -37.13 8.68
CA PRO A 134 9.22 -37.95 7.62
C PRO A 134 8.61 -37.39 6.33
N ASP A 135 9.46 -36.91 5.42
CA ASP A 135 9.36 -37.16 3.99
C ASP A 135 10.47 -36.40 3.24
N ASN A 136 11.27 -37.18 2.50
CA ASN A 136 12.23 -36.80 1.46
C ASN A 136 13.63 -36.33 1.88
N ASP A 137 14.47 -37.32 2.12
CA ASP A 137 15.69 -37.68 1.36
C ASP A 137 16.52 -36.61 0.62
N SER A 138 17.83 -36.87 0.65
CA SER A 138 18.88 -36.42 -0.27
C SER A 138 19.49 -35.02 -0.10
N GLY A 139 20.50 -34.97 0.77
CA GLY A 139 21.86 -34.56 0.39
C GLY A 139 22.10 -33.12 -0.07
N SER A 140 22.64 -32.27 0.81
CA SER A 140 23.68 -31.32 0.42
C SER A 140 24.35 -30.69 1.65
N ASN A 141 25.61 -31.05 1.89
CA ASN A 141 26.50 -30.32 2.76
C ASN A 141 26.76 -28.94 2.16
N ASN A 142 26.11 -27.90 2.68
CA ASN A 142 26.47 -26.52 2.36
C ASN A 142 26.74 -25.73 3.65
N THR A 143 28.02 -25.55 3.92
CA THR A 143 28.58 -24.66 4.94
C THR A 143 28.27 -23.19 4.57
N SER A 144 27.11 -22.69 4.96
CA SER A 144 26.76 -21.29 4.76
C SER A 144 27.46 -20.41 5.81
N LYS A 145 28.44 -19.62 5.37
CA LYS A 145 29.08 -18.50 6.09
C LYS A 145 28.04 -17.60 6.80
N PRO A 146 28.34 -17.04 7.98
CA PRO A 146 27.40 -16.16 8.68
C PRO A 146 27.17 -14.87 7.88
N LYS A 147 25.90 -14.59 7.54
CA LYS A 147 25.48 -13.33 6.93
C LYS A 147 25.79 -12.18 7.89
N LYS A 148 26.49 -11.15 7.38
CA LYS A 148 26.66 -9.87 8.09
C LYS A 148 25.28 -9.27 8.34
N LYS A 149 24.90 -9.15 9.61
CA LYS A 149 23.73 -8.40 10.05
C LYS A 149 23.98 -6.92 9.77
N ASN A 150 23.29 -6.39 8.77
CA ASN A 150 23.16 -4.95 8.59
C ASN A 150 22.51 -4.38 9.85
N THR A 151 23.26 -3.64 10.64
CA THR A 151 22.76 -2.88 11.79
C THR A 151 21.96 -1.71 11.26
N THR A 152 20.69 -1.94 10.94
CA THR A 152 19.73 -0.86 10.72
C THR A 152 18.39 -1.32 11.25
N MET A 153 18.22 -1.18 12.56
CA MET A 153 16.94 -1.00 13.22
C MET A 153 17.26 -0.65 14.67
N LYS A 154 17.21 0.64 15.00
CA LYS A 154 17.07 1.08 16.39
C LYS A 154 15.79 0.42 16.92
N SER A 155 15.91 -0.26 18.06
CA SER A 155 14.91 -1.15 18.66
C SER A 155 13.63 -0.45 19.13
N ASP A 156 13.50 0.85 18.91
CA ASP A 156 12.50 1.68 19.59
C ASP A 156 11.40 2.18 18.64
N PHE A 157 11.41 1.74 17.38
CA PHE A 157 10.35 2.06 16.43
C PHE A 157 9.15 1.13 16.61
N ASN A 158 8.16 1.58 17.37
CA ASN A 158 6.82 0.99 17.36
C ASN A 158 5.94 1.76 16.37
N ALA A 159 5.59 1.14 15.23
CA ALA A 159 4.78 1.77 14.18
C ALA A 159 3.39 2.25 14.68
N LEU A 160 2.91 1.73 15.81
CA LEU A 160 1.64 2.12 16.43
C LEU A 160 1.80 3.22 17.50
N SER A 161 2.98 3.39 18.09
CA SER A 161 3.18 4.28 19.23
C SER A 161 4.20 5.39 19.00
N GLY A 162 4.94 5.35 17.88
CA GLY A 162 6.00 6.30 17.58
C GLY A 162 7.17 6.21 18.57
N ASP A 163 8.33 6.67 18.13
CA ASP A 163 9.48 6.89 19.02
C ASP A 163 9.07 7.97 20.03
N GLY A 164 8.84 7.57 21.28
CA GLY A 164 8.50 8.47 22.37
C GLY A 164 9.71 9.32 22.76
N GLY A 165 10.00 10.36 21.98
CA GLY A 165 11.20 11.16 22.16
C GLY A 165 11.30 12.41 21.28
N GLY A 166 10.40 13.39 21.47
CA GLY A 166 10.80 14.80 21.39
C GLY A 166 10.76 15.57 20.04
N SER A 167 10.15 15.08 18.95
CA SER A 167 10.13 15.85 17.68
C SER A 167 8.78 16.14 17.03
N CYS A 168 7.65 15.74 17.62
CA CYS A 168 6.33 16.14 17.10
C CYS A 168 5.34 16.45 18.24
N SER A 169 5.42 17.67 18.76
CA SER A 169 4.39 18.23 19.65
C SER A 169 3.56 19.24 18.85
N TYR A 170 2.53 18.76 18.16
CA TYR A 170 1.48 19.67 17.69
C TYR A 170 0.68 20.13 18.91
N ARG A 171 0.96 21.34 19.41
CA ARG A 171 0.06 22.07 20.29
C ARG A 171 -0.76 23.05 19.43
N PRO A 172 -2.09 22.99 19.44
CA PRO A 172 -2.89 24.02 18.79
C PRO A 172 -2.58 25.37 19.43
N SER A 173 -2.47 26.43 18.62
CA SER A 173 -2.24 27.79 19.10
C SER A 173 -3.35 28.19 20.07
N SER A 174 -2.98 28.69 21.25
CA SER A 174 -3.91 29.30 22.21
C SER A 174 -4.76 30.36 21.51
N ARG A 175 -6.08 30.26 21.62
CA ARG A 175 -7.02 31.27 21.09
C ARG A 175 -7.12 32.52 21.97
N PHE A 176 -6.26 32.68 22.97
CA PHE A 176 -6.27 33.86 23.83
C PHE A 176 -5.37 34.95 23.25
N SER A 177 -5.96 35.79 22.40
CA SER A 177 -5.45 37.12 22.09
C SER A 177 -5.97 38.09 23.16
N GLY A 178 -5.08 38.82 23.82
CA GLY A 178 -5.43 40.04 24.57
C GLY A 178 -5.33 39.92 26.09
N GLY A 179 -4.32 40.59 26.65
CA GLY A 179 -4.17 40.78 28.09
C GLY A 179 -2.88 41.54 28.41
N GLY A 180 -2.79 42.77 27.90
CA GLY A 180 -1.87 43.80 28.40
C GLY A 180 -2.65 44.79 29.24
#